data_AF-A0A4S4DFB8-F1
#
_entry.id   AF-A0A4S4DFB8-F1
#
_cell.length_a   1.000
_cell.length_b   1.000
_cell.length_c   1.000
_cell.angle_alpha   90.00
_cell.angle_beta   90.00
_cell.angle_gamma   90.00
#
_symmetry.space_group_name_H-M   'P 1'
#
loop_
_entity.id
_entity.type
_entity.pdbx_description
1 polymer ?
#
loop_
_entity_poly.entity_id
_entity_poly.type
_entity_poly.pdbx_seq_one_letter_code
_entity_poly.pdbx_strand_id
1 'polypeptide(L)'
;MGSRSLSEKPHAVCIPLPAQGHINPMLKLAKLLHSKDFHITFVNTEFNHKRILKSRGPDSLDGLPTFRFETIPDGLPESNANACLLESTNKHWLPPFKDLLRKLNDTATSNVPPITCIVSDAIMCFTLAATEELAIPHVSFWAAGACGFMGFIQHRNLVEKGFFPVKDPNSITNEYLDTIVDWIPGMQGIRLKDIPNFIYCVSLGDFIIKFMSEITETALKSSAIILNTFDELEHQVLYSLSSMFPPIYTIGPLHLLLNQIKDDSLKSIGSNLWKEITECLEWLNSKEPNSVLYVNYGSLTIMTQNQLVEFAWGLANSNQTFLWIIRPDLVTGDLTVIPPEFITETKERSLLISWCPQEQVLSHPSIGGFLTHCGWNSTIESISSGVPMICWPSFGDQQINCWYSCTQWGTGIEINNDVKRDEVERVVRELMVGGKGKEMKKRTMEWRKMAKEAIVSSSASSFSNLEKMIKQLVPIKRAASVGHQFVLLCFNIAVIADSSRAARDFIRALLASRSLRGAFLGGNKGIVVGVGLWSLAAEAKVWVLGVSEKKAWGGDWCSRQWVLQQGCFLSVYSAVDGVPGGGYGVSSAEACLEVAWTAASSGWLKCRRVVSCSRGVLGQVTQQRRVGSCSCRGVV
;
A
#
# COMPACT_ATOMS: atom_id res chain seq x y z
N MET A 1 -18.78 18.05 13.80
CA MET A 1 -18.96 16.70 14.37
C MET A 1 -18.30 16.69 15.75
N GLY A 2 -18.96 16.17 16.78
CA GLY A 2 -18.39 16.14 18.13
C GLY A 2 -17.14 15.26 18.22
N SER A 3 -16.16 15.68 19.01
CA SER A 3 -14.96 14.89 19.36
C SER A 3 -15.38 13.55 19.98
N ARG A 4 -14.84 12.42 19.49
CA ARG A 4 -15.07 11.11 20.12
C ARG A 4 -14.41 11.08 21.49
N SER A 5 -15.06 10.41 22.45
CA SER A 5 -14.40 10.11 23.72
C SER A 5 -13.19 9.20 23.48
N LEU A 6 -12.15 9.29 24.32
CA LEU A 6 -10.90 8.56 24.11
C LEU A 6 -11.14 7.06 23.90
N SER A 7 -12.03 6.43 24.67
CA SER A 7 -12.36 5.00 24.54
C SER A 7 -13.07 4.60 23.24
N GLU A 8 -13.50 5.56 22.41
CA GLU A 8 -14.18 5.33 21.12
C GLU A 8 -13.32 5.67 19.90
N LYS A 9 -12.09 6.16 20.11
CA LYS A 9 -11.16 6.46 19.03
C LYS A 9 -10.59 5.16 18.45
N PRO A 10 -10.51 5.02 17.12
CA PRO A 10 -9.76 3.94 16.52
C PRO A 10 -8.28 4.10 16.89
N HIS A 11 -7.62 3.00 17.27
CA HIS A 11 -6.22 2.99 17.66
C HIS A 11 -5.41 2.21 16.63
N ALA A 12 -4.50 2.91 15.95
CA ALA A 12 -3.55 2.32 15.02
C ALA A 12 -2.17 2.19 15.67
N VAL A 13 -1.61 0.98 15.63
CA VAL A 13 -0.20 0.74 15.95
C VAL A 13 0.60 0.78 14.65
N CYS A 14 1.49 1.75 14.51
CA CYS A 14 2.32 1.96 13.32
C CYS A 14 3.73 1.42 13.57
N ILE A 15 4.19 0.47 12.75
CA ILE A 15 5.53 -0.14 12.90
C ILE A 15 6.32 -0.13 11.58
N PRO A 16 7.30 0.77 11.42
CA PRO A 16 8.16 0.81 10.25
C PRO A 16 9.29 -0.24 10.32
N LEU A 17 9.88 -0.60 9.17
CA LEU A 17 11.26 -1.11 9.14
C LEU A 17 12.18 -0.02 9.74
N PRO A 18 13.16 -0.33 10.61
CA PRO A 18 13.92 0.68 11.36
C PRO A 18 15.03 1.32 10.52
N ALA A 19 14.71 1.71 9.29
CA ALA A 19 15.55 2.48 8.37
C ALA A 19 14.89 3.84 8.11
N GLN A 20 15.69 4.92 8.02
CA GLN A 20 15.19 6.29 7.81
C GLN A 20 14.18 6.40 6.66
N GLY A 21 14.45 5.72 5.54
CA GLY A 21 13.57 5.70 4.35
C GLY A 21 12.22 5.01 4.56
N HIS A 22 12.04 4.27 5.65
CA HIS A 22 10.78 3.61 6.02
C HIS A 22 10.09 4.31 7.19
N ILE A 23 10.87 4.75 8.19
CA ILE A 23 10.36 5.51 9.34
C ILE A 23 9.72 6.83 8.89
N ASN A 24 10.38 7.59 8.01
CA ASN A 24 9.85 8.89 7.56
C ASN A 24 8.47 8.77 6.89
N PRO A 25 8.27 7.97 5.82
CA PRO A 25 6.96 7.85 5.21
C PRO A 25 5.92 7.19 6.12
N MET A 26 6.29 6.22 6.98
CA MET A 26 5.36 5.67 7.99
C MET A 26 4.92 6.74 8.98
N LEU A 27 5.82 7.63 9.42
CA LEU A 27 5.47 8.73 10.32
C LEU A 27 4.52 9.72 9.65
N LYS A 28 4.75 10.04 8.36
CA LYS A 28 3.81 10.86 7.58
C LYS A 28 2.42 10.22 7.52
N LEU A 29 2.34 8.91 7.26
CA LEU A 29 1.08 8.17 7.30
C LEU A 29 0.42 8.19 8.68
N ALA A 30 1.19 7.97 9.74
CA ALA A 30 0.69 8.01 11.12
C ALA A 30 0.09 9.40 11.46
N LYS A 31 0.72 10.49 11.01
CA LYS A 31 0.17 11.85 11.13
C LYS A 31 -1.12 12.05 10.32
N LEU A 32 -1.19 11.50 9.10
CA LEU A 32 -2.44 11.53 8.32
C LEU A 32 -3.57 10.81 9.07
N LEU A 33 -3.31 9.63 9.65
CA LEU A 33 -4.29 8.88 10.45
C LEU A 33 -4.70 9.66 11.71
N HIS A 34 -3.74 10.27 12.41
CA HIS A 34 -4.01 11.11 13.58
C HIS A 34 -4.94 12.28 13.25
N SER A 35 -4.73 12.95 12.11
CA SER A 35 -5.62 14.02 11.63
C SER A 35 -7.05 13.55 11.33
N LYS A 36 -7.27 12.23 11.30
CA LYS A 36 -8.55 11.56 11.08
C LYS A 36 -9.09 10.92 12.36
N ASP A 37 -8.69 11.46 13.50
CA ASP A 37 -9.16 11.12 14.85
C ASP A 37 -8.69 9.75 15.36
N PHE A 38 -7.63 9.18 14.77
CA PHE A 38 -6.99 7.98 15.30
C PHE A 38 -6.12 8.31 16.52
N HIS A 39 -6.16 7.43 17.51
CA HIS A 39 -5.08 7.31 18.49
C HIS A 39 -3.92 6.56 17.84
N ILE A 40 -2.72 7.14 17.89
CA ILE A 40 -1.53 6.57 17.27
C ILE A 40 -0.57 6.08 18.34
N THR A 41 -0.11 4.83 18.18
CA THR A 41 1.11 4.34 18.82
C THR A 41 2.14 4.05 17.74
N PHE A 42 3.21 4.84 17.69
CA PHE A 42 4.30 4.67 16.75
C PHE A 42 5.43 3.87 17.40
N VAL A 43 5.80 2.72 16.83
CA VAL A 43 6.77 1.81 17.41
C VAL A 43 8.15 2.04 16.80
N ASN A 44 9.12 2.40 17.63
CA ASN A 44 10.53 2.48 17.25
C ASN A 44 11.28 1.24 17.76
N THR A 45 12.46 0.98 17.21
CA THR A 45 13.45 0.20 17.96
C THR A 45 14.04 1.06 19.07
N GLU A 46 14.46 0.47 20.17
CA GLU A 46 15.18 1.19 21.24
C GLU A 46 16.41 1.94 20.70
N PHE A 47 17.15 1.32 19.77
CA PHE A 47 18.30 1.94 19.11
C PHE A 47 17.92 3.21 18.34
N ASN A 48 16.89 3.15 17.49
CA ASN A 48 16.47 4.32 16.73
C ASN A 48 15.77 5.37 17.60
N HIS A 49 15.05 4.96 18.64
CA HIS A 49 14.47 5.87 19.61
C HIS A 49 15.58 6.73 20.24
N LYS A 50 16.68 6.12 20.71
CA LYS A 50 17.86 6.85 21.21
C LYS A 50 18.50 7.76 20.15
N ARG A 51 18.60 7.31 18.90
CA ARG A 51 19.13 8.15 17.79
C ARG A 51 18.25 9.37 17.48
N ILE A 52 16.93 9.23 17.54
CA ILE A 52 16.00 10.36 17.32
C ILE A 52 16.18 11.39 18.44
N LEU A 53 16.21 10.94 19.70
CA LEU A 53 16.48 11.84 20.84
C LEU A 53 17.81 12.59 20.71
N LYS A 54 18.87 11.90 20.25
CA LYS A 54 20.18 12.52 20.02
C LYS A 54 20.18 13.56 18.89
N SER A 55 19.42 13.33 17.83
CA SER A 55 19.43 14.17 16.62
C SER A 55 18.45 15.33 16.70
N ARG A 56 17.32 15.17 17.41
CA ARG A 56 16.22 16.14 17.49
C ARG A 56 16.02 16.75 18.89
N GLY A 57 16.67 16.21 19.92
CA GLY A 57 16.55 16.68 21.31
C GLY A 57 15.71 15.74 22.19
N PRO A 58 15.84 15.88 23.53
CA PRO A 58 15.21 14.98 24.51
C PRO A 58 13.67 14.97 24.45
N ASP A 59 13.06 16.10 24.09
CA ASP A 59 11.59 16.26 24.08
C ASP A 59 10.96 15.83 22.75
N SER A 60 11.78 15.37 21.79
CA SER A 60 11.33 15.08 20.40
C SER A 60 10.37 13.89 20.27
N LEU A 61 10.26 13.07 21.32
CA LEU A 61 9.42 11.88 21.37
C LEU A 61 8.38 11.93 22.50
N ASP A 62 8.12 13.10 23.09
CA ASP A 62 7.06 13.30 24.09
C ASP A 62 5.66 13.03 23.51
N GLY A 63 5.52 13.20 22.19
CA GLY A 63 4.28 12.95 21.47
C GLY A 63 3.19 13.99 21.75
N LEU A 64 1.94 13.56 21.61
CA LEU A 64 0.70 14.30 21.88
C LEU A 64 -0.24 13.40 22.68
N PRO A 65 -1.32 13.92 23.29
CA PRO A 65 -2.25 13.10 24.08
C PRO A 65 -2.79 11.85 23.36
N THR A 66 -2.91 11.91 22.02
CA THR A 66 -3.40 10.82 21.15
C THR A 66 -2.36 10.37 20.12
N PHE A 67 -1.08 10.72 20.31
CA PHE A 67 0.03 10.30 19.46
C PHE A 67 1.22 9.98 20.35
N ARG A 68 1.57 8.71 20.52
CA ARG A 68 2.69 8.31 21.39
C ARG A 68 3.72 7.49 20.66
N PHE A 69 4.90 7.41 21.27
CA PHE A 69 5.98 6.54 20.84
C PHE A 69 6.19 5.42 21.86
N GLU A 70 6.34 4.20 21.37
CA GLU A 70 6.73 3.04 22.16
C GLU A 70 7.96 2.39 21.53
N THR A 71 8.61 1.48 22.25
CA THR A 71 9.83 0.82 21.79
C THR A 71 9.75 -0.69 21.89
N ILE A 72 10.46 -1.35 20.99
CA ILE A 72 10.84 -2.77 21.09
C ILE A 72 12.35 -2.91 20.90
N PRO A 73 12.99 -3.95 21.47
CA PRO A 73 14.38 -4.25 21.18
C PRO A 73 14.55 -4.66 19.71
N ASP A 74 15.70 -4.34 19.12
CA ASP A 74 16.03 -4.73 17.73
C ASP A 74 16.62 -6.16 17.62
N GLY A 75 16.86 -6.83 18.76
CA GLY A 75 17.37 -8.19 18.81
C GLY A 75 18.80 -8.34 18.30
N LEU A 76 19.56 -7.24 18.17
CA LEU A 76 20.94 -7.24 17.73
C LEU A 76 21.90 -7.19 18.94
N PRO A 77 23.06 -7.88 18.90
CA PRO A 77 24.08 -7.71 19.94
C PRO A 77 24.66 -6.31 19.90
N GLU A 78 25.02 -5.73 21.05
CA GLU A 78 25.63 -4.40 21.15
C GLU A 78 26.93 -4.25 20.33
N SER A 79 27.59 -5.35 20.00
CA SER A 79 28.93 -5.40 19.38
C SER A 79 28.96 -5.88 17.92
N ASN A 80 27.84 -6.13 17.24
CA ASN A 80 27.87 -6.80 15.92
C ASN A 80 27.36 -5.93 14.76
N ALA A 81 28.30 -5.39 13.98
CA ALA A 81 28.07 -4.66 12.73
C ALA A 81 27.64 -5.55 11.54
N ASN A 82 27.65 -6.89 11.69
CA ASN A 82 27.48 -7.85 10.60
C ASN A 82 26.17 -8.67 10.65
N ALA A 83 25.32 -8.49 11.68
CA ALA A 83 24.05 -9.18 11.75
C ALA A 83 23.00 -8.49 10.87
N CYS A 84 22.39 -9.24 9.94
CA CYS A 84 21.36 -8.72 9.05
C CYS A 84 20.13 -8.31 9.87
N LEU A 85 19.83 -7.01 9.91
CA LEU A 85 18.64 -6.48 10.59
C LEU A 85 17.35 -7.20 10.16
N LEU A 86 17.23 -7.55 8.88
CA LEU A 86 16.07 -8.30 8.36
C LEU A 86 15.98 -9.70 8.99
N GLU A 87 17.11 -10.38 9.16
CA GLU A 87 17.13 -11.69 9.82
C GLU A 87 16.74 -11.58 11.30
N SER A 88 17.21 -10.53 11.98
CA SER A 88 16.82 -10.27 13.38
C SER A 88 15.33 -10.02 13.53
N THR A 89 14.72 -9.27 12.60
CA THR A 89 13.27 -8.99 12.64
C THR A 89 12.44 -10.28 12.63
N ASN A 90 12.81 -11.23 11.78
CA ASN A 90 12.12 -12.51 11.67
C ASN A 90 12.33 -13.43 12.88
N LYS A 91 13.47 -13.33 13.58
CA LYS A 91 13.81 -14.23 14.69
C LYS A 91 13.38 -13.71 16.06
N HIS A 92 13.47 -12.41 16.29
CA HIS A 92 13.49 -11.88 17.65
C HIS A 92 12.38 -10.85 17.95
N TRP A 93 11.70 -10.30 16.95
CA TRP A 93 10.81 -9.15 17.16
C TRP A 93 9.37 -9.52 17.52
N LEU A 94 8.89 -10.70 17.12
CA LEU A 94 7.51 -11.10 17.38
C LEU A 94 7.17 -11.17 18.88
N PRO A 95 7.97 -11.83 19.76
CA PRO A 95 7.67 -11.87 21.19
C PRO A 95 7.56 -10.48 21.86
N PRO A 96 8.57 -9.58 21.78
CA PRO A 96 8.47 -8.27 22.42
C PRO A 96 7.36 -7.40 21.81
N PHE A 97 7.06 -7.56 20.52
CA PHE A 97 5.94 -6.87 19.90
C PHE A 97 4.60 -7.35 20.47
N LYS A 98 4.40 -8.67 20.66
CA LYS A 98 3.20 -9.20 21.31
C LYS A 98 3.04 -8.71 22.75
N ASP A 99 4.13 -8.63 23.50
CA ASP A 99 4.11 -8.09 24.86
C ASP A 99 3.71 -6.61 24.90
N LEU A 100 4.22 -5.81 23.95
CA LEU A 100 3.79 -4.42 23.77
C LEU A 100 2.29 -4.33 23.45
N LEU A 101 1.78 -5.13 22.51
CA LEU A 101 0.36 -5.11 22.16
C LEU A 101 -0.53 -5.53 23.34
N ARG A 102 -0.10 -6.52 24.13
CA ARG A 102 -0.82 -6.94 25.35
C ARG A 102 -0.89 -5.80 26.37
N LYS A 103 0.23 -5.09 26.60
CA LYS A 103 0.29 -3.91 27.47
C LYS A 103 -0.64 -2.81 26.98
N LEU A 104 -0.68 -2.54 25.68
CA LEU A 104 -1.54 -1.50 25.10
C LEU A 104 -3.04 -1.85 25.16
N ASN A 105 -3.39 -3.13 25.04
CA ASN A 105 -4.78 -3.58 25.14
C ASN A 105 -5.29 -3.77 26.58
N ASP A 106 -4.41 -3.69 27.58
CA ASP A 106 -4.83 -3.71 28.98
C ASP A 106 -5.47 -2.37 29.35
N THR A 107 -6.80 -2.31 29.26
CA THR A 107 -7.59 -1.10 29.55
C THR A 107 -7.52 -0.67 31.02
N ALA A 108 -7.05 -1.52 31.93
CA ALA A 108 -6.92 -1.17 33.34
C ALA A 108 -5.68 -0.31 33.62
N THR A 109 -4.66 -0.38 32.76
CA THR A 109 -3.33 0.22 33.04
C THR A 109 -2.85 1.17 31.95
N SER A 110 -3.31 1.00 30.71
CA SER A 110 -2.70 1.64 29.54
C SER A 110 -3.18 3.07 29.25
N ASN A 111 -4.35 3.46 29.77
CA ASN A 111 -5.02 4.74 29.49
C ASN A 111 -5.11 5.07 27.97
N VAL A 112 -5.26 4.05 27.12
CA VAL A 112 -5.48 4.18 25.66
C VAL A 112 -6.73 3.46 25.20
N PRO A 113 -7.25 3.79 24.00
CA PRO A 113 -8.30 2.98 23.39
C PRO A 113 -7.74 1.59 23.02
N PRO A 114 -8.58 0.53 22.98
CA PRO A 114 -8.17 -0.77 22.47
C PRO A 114 -7.65 -0.68 21.04
N ILE A 115 -6.62 -1.46 20.72
CA ILE A 115 -6.03 -1.50 19.38
C ILE A 115 -7.08 -1.95 18.37
N THR A 116 -7.29 -1.15 17.32
CA THR A 116 -8.25 -1.46 16.25
C THR A 116 -7.59 -1.95 14.98
N CYS A 117 -6.33 -1.61 14.73
CA CYS A 117 -5.57 -2.11 13.59
C CYS A 117 -4.06 -1.98 13.80
N ILE A 118 -3.29 -2.75 13.03
CA ILE A 118 -1.84 -2.59 12.91
C ILE A 118 -1.53 -2.15 11.49
N VAL A 119 -0.79 -1.05 11.37
CA VAL A 119 -0.25 -0.53 10.11
C VAL A 119 1.24 -0.81 10.12
N SER A 120 1.67 -1.86 9.43
CA SER A 120 3.05 -2.31 9.42
C SER A 120 3.70 -2.01 8.08
N ASP A 121 4.99 -1.75 8.09
CA ASP A 121 5.76 -1.82 6.87
C ASP A 121 5.64 -3.23 6.28
N ALA A 122 5.41 -3.37 4.97
CA ALA A 122 5.18 -4.68 4.37
C ALA A 122 6.39 -5.63 4.49
N ILE A 123 7.58 -5.10 4.80
CA ILE A 123 8.77 -5.88 5.12
C ILE A 123 8.68 -6.52 6.52
N MET A 124 7.92 -5.94 7.45
CA MET A 124 7.73 -6.42 8.83
C MET A 124 6.70 -7.57 8.90
N CYS A 125 6.98 -8.65 8.16
CA CYS A 125 6.07 -9.78 7.95
C CYS A 125 5.59 -10.44 9.25
N PHE A 126 6.42 -10.42 10.31
CA PHE A 126 6.07 -10.98 11.62
C PHE A 126 4.81 -10.34 12.24
N THR A 127 4.47 -9.10 11.85
CA THR A 127 3.33 -8.37 12.42
C THR A 127 1.99 -8.98 12.04
N LEU A 128 1.91 -9.72 10.93
CA LEU A 128 0.71 -10.46 10.54
C LEU A 128 0.30 -11.49 11.61
N ALA A 129 1.26 -12.28 12.09
CA ALA A 129 1.01 -13.28 13.13
C ALA A 129 0.52 -12.65 14.45
N ALA A 130 0.93 -11.40 14.74
CA ALA A 130 0.43 -10.66 15.89
C ALA A 130 -1.02 -10.16 15.70
N THR A 131 -1.39 -9.76 14.48
CA THR A 131 -2.77 -9.35 14.18
C THR A 131 -3.76 -10.51 14.20
N GLU A 132 -3.34 -11.71 13.76
CA GLU A 132 -4.18 -12.92 13.76
C GLU A 132 -4.57 -13.32 15.20
N GLU A 133 -3.64 -13.21 16.16
CA GLU A 133 -3.90 -13.48 17.57
C GLU A 133 -4.91 -12.50 18.19
N LEU A 134 -4.87 -11.23 17.77
CA LEU A 134 -5.78 -10.19 18.25
C LEU A 134 -7.09 -10.10 17.44
N ALA A 135 -7.21 -10.86 16.35
CA ALA A 135 -8.33 -10.80 15.41
C ALA A 135 -8.65 -9.37 14.91
N ILE A 136 -7.60 -8.58 14.64
CA ILE A 136 -7.71 -7.19 14.13
C ILE A 136 -7.17 -7.06 12.69
N PRO A 137 -7.63 -6.07 11.91
CA PRO A 137 -7.09 -5.80 10.58
C PRO A 137 -5.58 -5.55 10.56
N HIS A 138 -4.90 -6.25 9.66
CA HIS A 138 -3.52 -5.99 9.25
C HIS A 138 -3.51 -5.10 8.00
N VAL A 139 -2.75 -4.01 8.04
CA VAL A 139 -2.64 -3.06 6.93
C VAL A 139 -1.18 -2.95 6.54
N SER A 140 -0.86 -3.39 5.33
CA SER A 140 0.51 -3.30 4.82
C SER A 140 0.76 -1.91 4.25
N PHE A 141 1.84 -1.28 4.68
CA PHE A 141 2.36 -0.06 4.10
C PHE A 141 3.65 -0.36 3.33
N TRP A 142 3.65 -0.11 2.03
CA TRP A 142 4.84 -0.19 1.21
C TRP A 142 5.46 1.20 1.12
N ALA A 143 6.64 1.37 1.75
CA ALA A 143 7.34 2.65 1.80
C ALA A 143 8.03 3.04 0.48
N ALA A 144 8.02 2.15 -0.53
CA ALA A 144 8.57 2.36 -1.87
C ALA A 144 7.47 2.54 -2.94
N GLY A 145 7.86 2.58 -4.21
CA GLY A 145 6.93 2.72 -5.36
C GLY A 145 6.18 1.44 -5.69
N ALA A 146 5.09 1.57 -6.44
CA ALA A 146 4.33 0.40 -6.91
C ALA A 146 5.17 -0.48 -7.85
N CYS A 147 6.05 0.13 -8.63
CA CYS A 147 7.03 -0.57 -9.47
C CYS A 147 8.02 -1.39 -8.64
N GLY A 148 8.52 -0.82 -7.53
CA GLY A 148 9.36 -1.54 -6.57
C GLY A 148 8.61 -2.73 -5.97
N PHE A 149 7.34 -2.53 -5.56
CA PHE A 149 6.52 -3.61 -5.02
C PHE A 149 6.35 -4.75 -6.03
N MET A 150 6.03 -4.42 -7.29
CA MET A 150 5.96 -5.39 -8.37
C MET A 150 7.29 -6.15 -8.53
N GLY A 151 8.42 -5.46 -8.56
CA GLY A 151 9.73 -6.10 -8.66
C GLY A 151 9.98 -7.14 -7.56
N PHE A 152 9.60 -6.82 -6.32
CA PHE A 152 9.78 -7.71 -5.17
C PHE A 152 8.89 -8.97 -5.25
N ILE A 153 7.61 -8.83 -5.61
CA ILE A 153 6.68 -9.97 -5.67
C ILE A 153 6.96 -10.91 -6.86
N GLN A 154 7.61 -10.41 -7.92
CA GLN A 154 7.97 -11.21 -9.09
C GLN A 154 9.18 -12.13 -8.84
N HIS A 155 9.78 -12.06 -7.65
CA HIS A 155 10.93 -12.88 -7.28
C HIS A 155 10.68 -14.38 -7.45
N ARG A 156 9.48 -14.87 -7.09
CA ARG A 156 9.11 -16.27 -7.32
C ARG A 156 9.16 -16.65 -8.81
N ASN A 157 8.68 -15.79 -9.68
CA ASN A 157 8.70 -16.03 -11.12
C ASN A 157 10.11 -15.98 -11.69
N LEU A 158 11.00 -15.14 -11.13
CA LEU A 158 12.43 -15.15 -11.47
C LEU A 158 13.07 -16.49 -11.11
N VAL A 159 12.71 -17.08 -9.96
CA VAL A 159 13.19 -18.40 -9.55
C VAL A 159 12.66 -19.50 -10.47
N GLU A 160 11.36 -19.54 -10.71
CA GLU A 160 10.72 -20.58 -11.54
C GLU A 160 11.23 -20.55 -12.99
N LYS A 161 11.61 -19.38 -13.49
CA LYS A 161 12.18 -19.20 -14.85
C LYS A 161 13.70 -19.34 -14.90
N GLY A 162 14.35 -19.63 -13.77
CA GLY A 162 15.79 -19.90 -13.72
C GLY A 162 16.68 -18.65 -13.76
N PHE A 163 16.14 -17.47 -13.51
CA PHE A 163 16.92 -16.23 -13.37
C PHE A 163 17.52 -16.07 -11.96
N PHE A 164 16.97 -16.75 -10.95
CA PHE A 164 17.45 -16.65 -9.57
C PHE A 164 17.38 -18.00 -8.80
N PRO A 165 18.32 -18.31 -7.89
CA PRO A 165 19.64 -17.68 -7.72
C PRO A 165 20.55 -18.01 -8.90
N VAL A 166 21.42 -17.06 -9.25
CA VAL A 166 22.46 -17.33 -10.25
C VAL A 166 23.47 -18.30 -9.64
N LYS A 167 23.59 -19.49 -10.23
CA LYS A 167 24.45 -20.57 -9.70
C LYS A 167 25.94 -20.30 -9.83
N ASP A 168 26.34 -19.66 -10.94
CA ASP A 168 27.74 -19.28 -11.21
C ASP A 168 27.83 -17.75 -11.33
N PRO A 169 28.47 -17.04 -10.38
CA PRO A 169 28.67 -15.60 -10.48
C PRO A 169 29.35 -15.14 -11.79
N ASN A 170 30.20 -15.98 -12.39
CA ASN A 170 30.87 -15.64 -13.65
C ASN A 170 29.93 -15.61 -14.85
N SER A 171 28.73 -16.20 -14.73
CA SER A 171 27.69 -16.13 -15.77
C SER A 171 26.95 -14.79 -15.81
N ILE A 172 27.16 -13.91 -14.82
CA ILE A 172 26.58 -12.58 -14.75
C ILE A 172 27.38 -11.65 -15.68
N THR A 173 27.13 -11.76 -16.97
CA THR A 173 27.71 -10.90 -18.02
C THR A 173 26.80 -9.70 -18.30
N ASN A 174 27.31 -8.67 -18.97
CA ASN A 174 26.48 -7.56 -19.45
C ASN A 174 25.33 -8.03 -20.35
N GLU A 175 25.56 -9.04 -21.19
CA GLU A 175 24.52 -9.65 -22.02
C GLU A 175 23.41 -10.30 -21.19
N TYR A 176 23.79 -11.06 -20.14
CA TYR A 176 22.82 -11.62 -19.20
C TYR A 176 22.01 -10.50 -18.53
N LEU A 177 22.69 -9.49 -18.01
CA LEU A 177 22.09 -8.33 -17.35
C LEU A 177 21.13 -7.52 -18.25
N ASP A 178 21.41 -7.46 -19.55
CA ASP A 178 20.59 -6.78 -20.55
C ASP A 178 19.41 -7.62 -21.05
N THR A 179 19.24 -8.85 -20.56
CA THR A 179 18.09 -9.71 -20.91
C THR A 179 16.79 -9.03 -20.53
N ILE A 180 15.89 -8.87 -21.51
CA ILE A 180 14.56 -8.29 -21.33
C ILE A 180 13.64 -9.30 -20.63
N VAL A 181 12.91 -8.81 -19.63
CA VAL A 181 11.94 -9.57 -18.83
C VAL A 181 10.53 -9.10 -19.21
N ASP A 182 10.03 -9.60 -20.34
CA ASP A 182 8.78 -9.17 -20.99
C ASP A 182 7.49 -9.69 -20.33
N TRP A 183 7.61 -10.59 -19.36
CA TRP A 183 6.48 -11.24 -18.69
C TRP A 183 6.06 -10.55 -17.38
N ILE A 184 6.75 -9.51 -16.92
CA ILE A 184 6.33 -8.76 -15.72
C ILE A 184 5.17 -7.82 -16.08
N PRO A 185 3.98 -7.97 -15.47
CA PRO A 185 2.83 -7.14 -15.77
C PRO A 185 3.09 -5.65 -15.53
N GLY A 186 2.80 -4.81 -16.52
CA GLY A 186 2.93 -3.35 -16.43
C GLY A 186 4.38 -2.84 -16.41
N MET A 187 5.37 -3.67 -16.75
CA MET A 187 6.79 -3.30 -16.78
C MET A 187 7.47 -3.77 -18.07
N GLN A 188 6.83 -3.50 -19.21
CA GLN A 188 7.33 -3.93 -20.52
C GLN A 188 8.70 -3.31 -20.82
N GLY A 189 9.65 -4.16 -21.23
CA GLY A 189 11.00 -3.73 -21.60
C GLY A 189 11.96 -3.57 -20.41
N ILE A 190 11.55 -3.93 -19.18
CA ILE A 190 12.48 -4.00 -18.05
C ILE A 190 13.53 -5.09 -18.31
N ARG A 191 14.78 -4.84 -17.93
CA ARG A 191 15.88 -5.81 -18.02
C ARG A 191 16.20 -6.43 -16.67
N LEU A 192 16.91 -7.56 -16.66
CA LEU A 192 17.34 -8.19 -15.40
C LEU A 192 18.14 -7.23 -14.51
N LYS A 193 18.98 -6.36 -15.09
CA LYS A 193 19.73 -5.38 -14.32
C LYS A 193 18.91 -4.27 -13.66
N ASP A 194 17.71 -4.04 -14.17
CA ASP A 194 16.79 -3.03 -13.66
C ASP A 194 15.96 -3.58 -12.49
N ILE A 195 15.89 -4.91 -12.32
CA ILE A 195 15.18 -5.58 -11.22
C ILE A 195 16.04 -5.55 -9.93
N PRO A 196 15.44 -5.47 -8.73
CA PRO A 196 16.17 -5.36 -7.48
C PRO A 196 17.31 -6.38 -7.35
N ASN A 197 18.47 -5.86 -6.94
CA ASN A 197 19.79 -6.51 -6.89
C ASN A 197 19.89 -7.82 -6.08
N PHE A 198 18.80 -8.33 -5.54
CA PHE A 198 18.76 -9.65 -4.91
C PHE A 198 19.28 -10.73 -5.86
N ILE A 199 19.16 -10.52 -7.18
CA ILE A 199 19.71 -11.39 -8.23
C ILE A 199 21.22 -11.66 -8.06
N TYR A 200 21.97 -10.72 -7.48
CA TYR A 200 23.43 -10.79 -7.33
C TYR A 200 23.90 -11.43 -6.03
N CYS A 201 23.00 -11.72 -5.09
CA CYS A 201 23.38 -12.19 -3.76
C CYS A 201 23.36 -13.73 -3.67
N VAL A 202 24.31 -14.38 -4.36
CA VAL A 202 24.41 -15.84 -4.45
C VAL A 202 24.53 -16.50 -3.06
N SER A 203 25.19 -15.85 -2.11
CA SER A 203 25.42 -16.38 -0.74
C SER A 203 24.21 -16.27 0.19
N LEU A 204 23.20 -15.46 -0.14
CA LEU A 204 21.99 -15.26 0.67
C LEU A 204 20.71 -15.73 -0.04
N GLY A 205 20.84 -16.51 -1.12
CA GLY A 205 19.72 -16.91 -1.99
C GLY A 205 18.53 -17.47 -1.23
N ASP A 206 18.73 -18.47 -0.37
CA ASP A 206 17.64 -19.13 0.36
C ASP A 206 16.92 -18.19 1.34
N PHE A 207 17.66 -17.35 2.06
CA PHE A 207 17.08 -16.36 2.96
C PHE A 207 16.25 -15.34 2.18
N ILE A 208 16.78 -14.81 1.07
CA ILE A 208 16.10 -13.85 0.21
C ILE A 208 14.84 -14.47 -0.39
N ILE A 209 14.90 -15.70 -0.92
CA ILE A 209 13.73 -16.40 -1.48
C ILE A 209 12.62 -16.49 -0.43
N LYS A 210 12.98 -16.95 0.77
CA LYS A 210 12.02 -17.09 1.87
C LYS A 210 11.44 -15.73 2.25
N PHE A 211 12.28 -14.72 2.43
CA PHE A 211 11.87 -13.38 2.82
C PHE A 211 10.95 -12.71 1.79
N MET A 212 11.24 -12.81 0.49
CA MET A 212 10.37 -12.29 -0.57
C MET A 212 9.02 -13.02 -0.63
N SER A 213 9.03 -14.32 -0.34
CA SER A 213 7.80 -15.12 -0.25
C SER A 213 6.95 -14.67 0.93
N GLU A 214 7.56 -14.41 2.10
CA GLU A 214 6.89 -13.89 3.29
C GLU A 214 6.27 -12.50 3.07
N ILE A 215 6.96 -11.59 2.36
CA ILE A 215 6.42 -10.28 1.98
C ILE A 215 5.17 -10.46 1.11
N THR A 216 5.26 -11.32 0.10
CA THR A 216 4.16 -11.57 -0.83
C THR A 216 2.95 -12.18 -0.11
N GLU A 217 3.19 -13.17 0.76
CA GLU A 217 2.14 -13.80 1.56
C GLU A 217 1.48 -12.82 2.53
N THR A 218 2.28 -11.96 3.17
CA THR A 218 1.79 -10.91 4.08
C THR A 218 0.91 -9.91 3.34
N ALA A 219 1.33 -9.48 2.15
CA ALA A 219 0.55 -8.59 1.31
C ALA A 219 -0.78 -9.22 0.87
N LEU A 220 -0.79 -10.51 0.49
CA LEU A 220 -1.99 -11.26 0.11
C LEU A 220 -2.99 -11.41 1.26
N LYS A 221 -2.50 -11.56 2.50
CA LYS A 221 -3.33 -11.74 3.70
C LYS A 221 -3.75 -10.42 4.36
N SER A 222 -3.17 -9.30 3.93
CA SER A 222 -3.49 -7.99 4.47
C SER A 222 -4.91 -7.55 4.13
N SER A 223 -5.57 -6.82 5.03
CA SER A 223 -6.88 -6.23 4.78
C SER A 223 -6.83 -5.13 3.71
N ALA A 224 -5.70 -4.44 3.61
CA ALA A 224 -5.42 -3.43 2.60
C ALA A 224 -3.90 -3.24 2.43
N ILE A 225 -3.50 -2.73 1.27
CA ILE A 225 -2.13 -2.31 0.97
C ILE A 225 -2.13 -0.81 0.70
N ILE A 226 -1.21 -0.10 1.31
CA ILE A 226 -1.02 1.33 1.18
C ILE A 226 0.28 1.59 0.43
N LEU A 227 0.22 2.39 -0.64
CA LEU A 227 1.38 2.78 -1.44
C LEU A 227 1.59 4.29 -1.39
N ASN A 228 2.82 4.74 -1.16
CA ASN A 228 3.20 6.16 -1.26
C ASN A 228 3.41 6.58 -2.72
N THR A 229 2.36 6.50 -3.52
CA THR A 229 2.33 6.91 -4.94
C THR A 229 0.97 7.49 -5.30
N PHE A 230 0.81 8.01 -6.51
CA PHE A 230 -0.49 8.46 -7.05
C PHE A 230 -0.79 7.75 -8.37
N ASP A 231 -2.08 7.59 -8.67
CA ASP A 231 -2.57 6.70 -9.73
C ASP A 231 -1.94 6.99 -11.09
N GLU A 232 -1.81 8.25 -11.46
CA GLU A 232 -1.31 8.66 -12.77
C GLU A 232 0.19 8.38 -12.97
N LEU A 233 1.00 8.36 -11.91
CA LEU A 233 2.46 8.15 -12.00
C LEU A 233 2.81 6.71 -12.38
N GLU A 234 2.02 5.75 -11.87
CA GLU A 234 2.31 4.31 -11.92
C GLU A 234 1.11 3.49 -12.42
N HIS A 235 0.23 4.10 -13.22
CA HIS A 235 -1.07 3.53 -13.63
C HIS A 235 -0.98 2.08 -14.14
N GLN A 236 -0.02 1.76 -15.01
CA GLN A 236 0.08 0.43 -15.64
C GLN A 236 0.39 -0.68 -14.63
N VAL A 237 1.34 -0.43 -13.72
CA VAL A 237 1.72 -1.39 -12.69
C VAL A 237 0.66 -1.47 -11.60
N LEU A 238 0.05 -0.34 -11.22
CA LEU A 238 -1.06 -0.29 -10.27
C LEU A 238 -2.28 -1.07 -10.75
N TYR A 239 -2.64 -0.94 -12.03
CA TYR A 239 -3.70 -1.71 -12.65
C TYR A 239 -3.45 -3.21 -12.50
N SER A 240 -2.22 -3.65 -12.78
CA SER A 240 -1.83 -5.06 -12.64
C SER A 240 -1.90 -5.53 -11.19
N LEU A 241 -1.34 -4.77 -10.25
CA LEU A 241 -1.36 -5.08 -8.82
C LEU A 241 -2.77 -5.20 -8.25
N SER A 242 -3.71 -4.35 -8.70
CA SER A 242 -5.09 -4.37 -8.23
C SER A 242 -5.83 -5.69 -8.50
N SER A 243 -5.38 -6.47 -9.48
CA SER A 243 -5.93 -7.79 -9.81
C SER A 243 -5.30 -8.94 -9.02
N MET A 244 -4.15 -8.69 -8.38
CA MET A 244 -3.35 -9.71 -7.71
C MET A 244 -3.49 -9.67 -6.18
N PHE A 245 -3.85 -8.52 -5.61
CA PHE A 245 -3.82 -8.29 -4.17
C PHE A 245 -5.16 -7.77 -3.63
N PRO A 246 -5.34 -7.80 -2.29
CA PRO A 246 -6.39 -7.05 -1.60
C PRO A 246 -6.39 -5.55 -1.97
N PRO A 247 -7.41 -4.77 -1.57
CA PRO A 247 -7.54 -3.37 -1.93
C PRO A 247 -6.24 -2.56 -1.74
N ILE A 248 -5.79 -1.95 -2.83
CA ILE A 248 -4.60 -1.09 -2.87
C ILE A 248 -5.03 0.37 -2.84
N TYR A 249 -4.46 1.13 -1.92
CA TYR A 249 -4.70 2.56 -1.76
C TYR A 249 -3.43 3.35 -2.04
N THR A 250 -3.45 4.08 -3.15
CA THR A 250 -2.44 5.09 -3.48
C THR A 250 -2.76 6.36 -2.70
N ILE A 251 -1.89 6.72 -1.75
CA ILE A 251 -2.09 7.88 -0.87
C ILE A 251 -0.91 8.85 -0.93
N GLY A 252 -0.11 8.77 -1.98
CA GLY A 252 1.02 9.65 -2.24
C GLY A 252 0.65 10.87 -3.10
N PRO A 253 1.58 11.82 -3.25
CA PRO A 253 2.82 11.94 -2.48
C PRO A 253 2.53 12.33 -1.02
N LEU A 254 2.97 11.52 -0.06
CA LEU A 254 2.63 11.68 1.36
C LEU A 254 3.04 13.06 1.92
N HIS A 255 4.16 13.60 1.47
CA HIS A 255 4.66 14.91 1.90
C HIS A 255 3.74 16.06 1.46
N LEU A 256 3.21 16.02 0.23
CA LEU A 256 2.25 17.03 -0.24
C LEU A 256 0.90 16.89 0.46
N LEU A 257 0.44 15.65 0.66
CA LEU A 257 -0.83 15.38 1.33
C LEU A 257 -0.81 15.82 2.80
N LEU A 258 0.29 15.56 3.51
CA LEU A 258 0.48 16.01 4.90
C LEU A 258 0.49 17.55 5.00
N ASN A 259 1.07 18.24 4.03
CA ASN A 259 1.06 19.72 3.99
C ASN A 259 -0.34 20.33 3.85
N GLN A 260 -1.37 19.56 3.49
CA GLN A 260 -2.76 20.02 3.48
C GLN A 260 -3.40 20.02 4.88
N ILE A 261 -2.78 19.37 5.87
CA ILE A 261 -3.32 19.29 7.23
C ILE A 261 -3.01 20.58 7.98
N LYS A 262 -4.07 21.20 8.53
CA LYS A 262 -4.01 22.41 9.35
C LYS A 262 -3.91 22.07 10.83
N ASP A 263 -2.88 21.32 11.21
CA ASP A 263 -2.56 21.01 12.60
C ASP A 263 -1.08 21.27 12.85
N ASP A 264 -0.79 22.42 13.47
CA ASP A 264 0.57 22.83 13.76
C ASP A 264 1.23 21.97 14.84
N SER A 265 0.46 21.28 15.68
CA SER A 265 1.02 20.38 16.70
C SER A 265 1.76 19.18 16.08
N LEU A 266 1.38 18.78 14.87
CA LEU A 266 2.04 17.70 14.12
C LEU A 266 3.41 18.11 13.55
N LYS A 267 3.75 19.40 13.52
CA LYS A 267 5.04 19.88 12.99
C LYS A 267 6.21 19.57 13.92
N SER A 268 5.99 19.47 15.24
CA SER A 268 7.04 19.14 16.21
C SER A 268 7.49 17.68 16.12
N ILE A 269 6.54 16.78 15.84
CA ILE A 269 6.76 15.35 15.64
C ILE A 269 7.65 15.15 14.41
N GLY A 270 8.80 14.49 14.54
CA GLY A 270 9.69 14.19 13.42
C GLY A 270 10.51 12.93 13.67
N SER A 271 11.10 12.37 12.61
CA SER A 271 11.78 11.07 12.66
C SER A 271 13.18 11.06 12.06
N ASN A 272 13.79 12.23 11.84
CA ASN A 272 15.14 12.29 11.30
C ASN A 272 16.14 11.65 12.26
N LEU A 273 16.88 10.65 11.78
CA LEU A 273 17.96 9.97 12.49
C LEU A 273 19.30 10.72 12.41
N TRP A 274 19.30 11.85 11.72
CA TRP A 274 20.43 12.73 11.46
C TRP A 274 20.04 14.15 11.82
N LYS A 275 20.97 14.91 12.40
CA LYS A 275 20.73 16.32 12.74
C LYS A 275 20.70 17.15 11.46
N GLU A 276 19.58 17.79 11.20
CA GLU A 276 19.40 18.68 10.05
C GLU A 276 20.17 19.99 10.25
N ILE A 277 20.85 20.44 9.19
CA ILE A 277 21.49 21.76 9.12
C ILE A 277 20.60 22.63 8.25
N THR A 278 19.94 23.63 8.85
CA THR A 278 18.94 24.47 8.18
C THR A 278 19.56 25.67 7.45
N GLU A 279 20.78 26.03 7.81
CA GLU A 279 21.60 27.10 7.22
C GLU A 279 21.82 26.89 5.72
N CYS A 280 21.67 25.67 5.22
CA CYS A 280 21.70 25.40 3.79
C CYS A 280 20.58 26.13 3.02
N LEU A 281 19.43 26.37 3.64
CA LEU A 281 18.32 27.10 3.02
C LEU A 281 18.68 28.58 2.84
N GLU A 282 19.40 29.18 3.79
CA GLU A 282 19.89 30.55 3.68
C GLU A 282 20.92 30.68 2.56
N TRP A 283 21.82 29.70 2.44
CA TRP A 283 22.75 29.64 1.32
C TRP A 283 22.00 29.52 -0.03
N LEU A 284 20.95 28.69 -0.10
CA LEU A 284 20.14 28.53 -1.31
C LEU A 284 19.38 29.81 -1.70
N ASN A 285 18.95 30.64 -0.74
CA ASN A 285 18.32 31.94 -0.99
C ASN A 285 19.26 32.91 -1.74
N SER A 286 20.58 32.74 -1.61
CA SER A 286 21.58 33.56 -2.31
C SER A 286 21.83 33.15 -3.77
N LYS A 287 21.18 32.09 -4.25
CA LYS A 287 21.42 31.48 -5.57
C LYS A 287 20.28 31.76 -6.53
N GLU A 288 20.63 31.89 -7.81
CA GLU A 288 19.65 32.09 -8.88
C GLU A 288 18.70 30.88 -9.02
N PRO A 289 17.46 31.08 -9.49
CA PRO A 289 16.54 29.99 -9.75
C PRO A 289 17.12 28.92 -10.69
N ASN A 290 16.89 27.64 -10.38
CA ASN A 290 17.37 26.49 -11.14
C ASN A 290 18.90 26.45 -11.40
N SER A 291 19.72 27.08 -10.54
CA SER A 291 21.17 27.16 -10.73
C SER A 291 21.99 26.16 -9.90
N VAL A 292 21.36 25.47 -8.96
CA VAL A 292 22.03 24.57 -8.01
C VAL A 292 21.69 23.11 -8.29
N LEU A 293 22.71 22.27 -8.39
CA LEU A 293 22.57 20.82 -8.34
C LEU A 293 22.55 20.36 -6.87
N TYR A 294 21.47 19.70 -6.45
CA TYR A 294 21.45 19.00 -5.17
C TYR A 294 22.05 17.60 -5.33
N VAL A 295 22.87 17.16 -4.38
CA VAL A 295 23.52 15.84 -4.40
C VAL A 295 23.28 15.14 -3.07
N ASN A 296 22.57 14.00 -3.11
CA ASN A 296 22.34 13.16 -1.94
C ASN A 296 22.05 11.70 -2.31
N TYR A 297 22.80 10.78 -1.72
CA TYR A 297 22.67 9.34 -1.96
C TYR A 297 21.83 8.61 -0.90
N GLY A 298 21.09 9.36 -0.09
CA GLY A 298 20.21 8.81 0.92
C GLY A 298 20.94 8.43 2.21
N SER A 299 20.23 7.72 3.08
CA SER A 299 20.66 7.50 4.46
C SER A 299 21.50 6.25 4.69
N LEU A 300 21.64 5.38 3.68
CA LEU A 300 22.26 4.06 3.82
C LEU A 300 23.32 3.77 2.73
N THR A 301 23.15 4.29 1.52
CA THR A 301 24.05 4.02 0.38
C THR A 301 25.50 4.35 0.69
N ILE A 302 26.37 3.35 0.72
CA ILE A 302 27.80 3.56 0.87
C ILE A 302 28.48 3.54 -0.50
N MET A 303 29.60 4.25 -0.63
CA MET A 303 30.44 4.21 -1.82
C MET A 303 31.90 3.95 -1.43
N THR A 304 32.69 3.54 -2.41
CA THR A 304 34.14 3.46 -2.24
C THR A 304 34.76 4.85 -2.21
N GLN A 305 35.93 4.97 -1.60
CA GLN A 305 36.71 6.21 -1.62
C GLN A 305 37.02 6.66 -3.06
N ASN A 306 37.26 5.72 -3.98
CA ASN A 306 37.48 6.03 -5.40
C ASN A 306 36.23 6.63 -6.05
N GLN A 307 35.05 6.05 -5.84
CA GLN A 307 33.80 6.61 -6.35
C GLN A 307 33.55 8.02 -5.80
N LEU A 308 33.84 8.27 -4.51
CA LEU A 308 33.74 9.61 -3.92
C LEU A 308 34.64 10.62 -4.66
N VAL A 309 35.89 10.24 -4.93
CA VAL A 309 36.86 11.08 -5.66
C VAL A 309 36.40 11.34 -7.10
N GLU A 310 35.88 10.34 -7.80
CA GLU A 310 35.37 10.49 -9.17
C GLU A 310 34.13 11.42 -9.21
N PHE A 311 33.20 11.27 -8.26
CA PHE A 311 32.08 12.21 -8.12
C PHE A 311 32.56 13.63 -7.82
N ALA A 312 33.49 13.79 -6.87
CA ALA A 312 34.01 15.09 -6.49
C ALA A 312 34.63 15.82 -7.68
N TRP A 313 35.54 15.17 -8.41
CA TRP A 313 36.16 15.79 -9.57
C TRP A 313 35.20 15.98 -10.75
N GLY A 314 34.23 15.09 -10.95
CA GLY A 314 33.19 15.29 -11.96
C GLY A 314 32.30 16.51 -11.66
N LEU A 315 31.92 16.69 -10.39
CA LEU A 315 31.18 17.86 -9.93
C LEU A 315 32.01 19.15 -10.07
N ALA A 316 33.29 19.11 -9.68
CA ALA A 316 34.20 20.23 -9.88
C ALA A 316 34.29 20.58 -11.38
N ASN A 317 34.66 19.64 -12.25
CA ASN A 317 34.87 19.91 -13.67
C ASN A 317 33.61 20.42 -14.40
N SER A 318 32.41 20.10 -13.89
CA SER A 318 31.14 20.57 -14.47
C SER A 318 30.95 22.09 -14.41
N ASN A 319 31.72 22.79 -13.57
CA ASN A 319 31.57 24.22 -13.28
C ASN A 319 30.16 24.64 -12.82
N GLN A 320 29.32 23.69 -12.38
CA GLN A 320 28.01 23.98 -11.80
C GLN A 320 28.14 24.32 -10.31
N THR A 321 27.15 25.04 -9.80
CA THR A 321 26.98 25.25 -8.35
C THR A 321 26.26 24.04 -7.76
N PHE A 322 26.71 23.53 -6.60
CA PHE A 322 26.11 22.34 -6.00
C PHE A 322 26.04 22.36 -4.48
N LEU A 323 25.00 21.72 -3.94
CA LEU A 323 24.84 21.40 -2.53
C LEU A 323 24.99 19.89 -2.37
N TRP A 324 26.00 19.43 -1.64
CA TRP A 324 26.27 18.00 -1.46
C TRP A 324 26.19 17.57 0.00
N ILE A 325 25.32 16.59 0.24
CA ILE A 325 25.19 15.90 1.53
C ILE A 325 26.23 14.80 1.64
N ILE A 326 27.17 14.97 2.58
CA ILE A 326 28.25 14.05 2.87
C ILE A 326 28.13 13.58 4.33
N ARG A 327 27.45 12.45 4.50
CA ARG A 327 27.29 11.81 5.81
C ARG A 327 28.62 11.18 6.28
N PRO A 328 28.90 11.14 7.60
CA PRO A 328 30.17 10.63 8.12
C PRO A 328 30.50 9.19 7.69
N ASP A 329 29.46 8.36 7.50
CA ASP A 329 29.51 6.95 7.13
C ASP A 329 29.24 6.71 5.63
N LEU A 330 29.42 7.73 4.77
CA LEU A 330 29.19 7.59 3.32
C LEU A 330 30.22 6.65 2.65
N VAL A 331 31.43 6.55 3.20
CA VAL A 331 32.53 5.75 2.66
C VAL A 331 32.74 4.48 3.48
N THR A 332 32.93 3.35 2.79
CA THR A 332 33.23 2.07 3.44
C THR A 332 34.61 2.09 4.11
N GLY A 333 34.68 1.71 5.39
CA GLY A 333 35.92 1.28 6.04
C GLY A 333 36.81 2.38 6.63
N ASP A 334 36.55 3.67 6.40
CA ASP A 334 37.38 4.79 6.89
C ASP A 334 36.56 6.09 7.11
N LEU A 335 37.19 7.11 7.71
CA LEU A 335 36.66 8.48 7.73
C LEU A 335 36.47 8.97 6.28
N THR A 336 35.36 9.62 6.00
CA THR A 336 35.12 10.22 4.67
C THR A 336 36.20 11.27 4.36
N VAL A 337 37.16 10.96 3.48
CA VAL A 337 38.25 11.87 3.10
C VAL A 337 37.91 12.57 1.80
N ILE A 338 37.53 13.83 1.88
CA ILE A 338 37.36 14.68 0.71
C ILE A 338 38.73 15.28 0.34
N PRO A 339 39.17 15.24 -0.93
CA PRO A 339 40.44 15.85 -1.34
C PRO A 339 40.50 17.35 -0.97
N PRO A 340 41.54 17.84 -0.27
CA PRO A 340 41.68 19.26 0.07
C PRO A 340 41.69 20.18 -1.16
N GLU A 341 42.25 19.70 -2.27
CA GLU A 341 42.29 20.41 -3.55
C GLU A 341 40.89 20.62 -4.11
N PHE A 342 40.00 19.63 -3.95
CA PHE A 342 38.59 19.77 -4.35
C PHE A 342 37.89 20.86 -3.53
N ILE A 343 38.07 20.88 -2.21
CA ILE A 343 37.47 21.90 -1.34
C ILE A 343 37.92 23.30 -1.76
N THR A 344 39.21 23.44 -2.08
CA THR A 344 39.79 24.71 -2.53
C THR A 344 39.21 25.13 -3.88
N GLU A 345 39.16 24.20 -4.84
CA GLU A 345 38.63 24.41 -6.19
C GLU A 345 37.14 24.79 -6.20
N THR A 346 36.33 24.21 -5.31
CA THR A 346 34.87 24.42 -5.33
C THR A 346 34.37 25.42 -4.30
N LYS A 347 35.26 26.10 -3.56
CA LYS A 347 34.93 26.93 -2.39
C LYS A 347 33.82 27.96 -2.64
N GLU A 348 33.78 28.59 -3.81
CA GLU A 348 32.82 29.65 -4.12
C GLU A 348 31.47 29.15 -4.65
N ARG A 349 31.41 27.88 -5.07
CA ARG A 349 30.28 27.29 -5.80
C ARG A 349 29.79 25.97 -5.22
N SER A 350 30.22 25.63 -4.01
CA SER A 350 29.76 24.43 -3.32
C SER A 350 29.37 24.73 -1.88
N LEU A 351 28.43 23.93 -1.38
CA LEU A 351 28.15 23.81 0.04
C LEU A 351 28.15 22.32 0.37
N LEU A 352 29.04 21.92 1.29
CA LEU A 352 29.17 20.54 1.77
C LEU A 352 28.68 20.48 3.21
N ILE A 353 27.67 19.64 3.49
CA ILE A 353 27.08 19.49 4.82
C ILE A 353 26.74 18.04 5.11
N SER A 354 26.53 17.69 6.38
CA SER A 354 26.29 16.30 6.77
C SER A 354 24.85 15.84 6.53
N TRP A 355 23.86 16.72 6.71
CA TRP A 355 22.44 16.42 6.51
C TRP A 355 21.60 17.70 6.36
N CYS A 356 20.44 17.62 5.73
CA CYS A 356 19.56 18.77 5.47
C CYS A 356 18.07 18.42 5.51
N PRO A 357 17.18 19.41 5.65
CA PRO A 357 15.74 19.23 5.43
C PRO A 357 15.45 19.05 3.92
N GLN A 358 15.65 17.84 3.41
CA GLN A 358 15.65 17.54 1.96
C GLN A 358 14.37 18.00 1.24
N GLU A 359 13.19 17.81 1.84
CA GLU A 359 11.92 18.25 1.24
C GLU A 359 11.92 19.76 0.97
N GLN A 360 12.44 20.56 1.92
CA GLN A 360 12.56 22.00 1.76
C GLN A 360 13.61 22.36 0.70
N VAL A 361 14.76 21.67 0.71
CA VAL A 361 15.81 21.83 -0.30
C VAL A 361 15.27 21.56 -1.71
N LEU A 362 14.67 20.40 -1.95
CA LEU A 362 14.12 20.03 -3.27
C LEU A 362 13.02 20.99 -3.74
N SER A 363 12.22 21.52 -2.81
CA SER A 363 11.19 22.51 -3.13
C SER A 363 11.73 23.93 -3.38
N HIS A 364 13.00 24.19 -3.07
CA HIS A 364 13.60 25.51 -3.14
C HIS A 364 13.79 25.96 -4.61
N PRO A 365 13.43 27.22 -4.96
CA PRO A 365 13.49 27.69 -6.36
C PRO A 365 14.86 27.61 -7.03
N SER A 366 15.95 27.67 -6.27
CA SER A 366 17.32 27.60 -6.79
C SER A 366 17.75 26.18 -7.20
N ILE A 367 17.06 25.13 -6.77
CA ILE A 367 17.39 23.75 -7.18
C ILE A 367 16.98 23.53 -8.65
N GLY A 368 17.98 23.28 -9.49
CA GLY A 368 17.81 22.98 -10.91
C GLY A 368 17.82 21.48 -11.22
N GLY A 369 18.50 20.68 -10.42
CA GLY A 369 18.69 19.25 -10.65
C GLY A 369 19.03 18.48 -9.37
N PHE A 370 18.90 17.16 -9.41
CA PHE A 370 19.16 16.29 -8.27
C PHE A 370 19.95 15.03 -8.65
N LEU A 371 21.20 14.91 -8.18
CA LEU A 371 21.99 13.68 -8.25
C LEU A 371 21.63 12.78 -7.05
N THR A 372 21.06 11.61 -7.34
CA THR A 372 20.41 10.76 -6.36
C THR A 372 20.66 9.28 -6.57
N HIS A 373 20.63 8.52 -5.48
CA HIS A 373 20.59 7.06 -5.48
C HIS A 373 19.25 6.45 -5.92
N CYS A 374 18.24 7.26 -6.26
CA CYS A 374 16.91 6.81 -6.70
C CYS A 374 16.07 6.07 -5.64
N GLY A 375 16.33 6.27 -4.34
CA GLY A 375 15.41 5.82 -3.29
C GLY A 375 14.03 6.47 -3.45
N TRP A 376 12.96 5.70 -3.26
CA TRP A 376 11.60 6.12 -3.62
C TRP A 376 11.14 7.47 -3.04
N ASN A 377 11.37 7.71 -1.74
CA ASN A 377 10.98 8.98 -1.12
C ASN A 377 11.61 10.19 -1.82
N SER A 378 12.92 10.11 -2.07
CA SER A 378 13.67 11.15 -2.78
C SER A 378 13.18 11.32 -4.22
N THR A 379 12.86 10.20 -4.89
CA THR A 379 12.30 10.21 -6.26
C THR A 379 10.96 10.94 -6.31
N ILE A 380 10.00 10.58 -5.45
CA ILE A 380 8.67 11.21 -5.47
C ILE A 380 8.71 12.67 -4.98
N GLU A 381 9.59 13.02 -4.04
CA GLU A 381 9.85 14.41 -3.62
C GLU A 381 10.41 15.26 -4.76
N SER A 382 11.36 14.71 -5.53
CA SER A 382 11.98 15.39 -6.68
C SER A 382 10.97 15.64 -7.81
N ILE A 383 10.20 14.61 -8.18
CA ILE A 383 9.13 14.70 -9.18
C ILE A 383 8.07 15.72 -8.75
N SER A 384 7.62 15.64 -7.49
CA SER A 384 6.63 16.56 -6.91
C SER A 384 7.13 18.00 -6.81
N SER A 385 8.45 18.20 -6.79
CA SER A 385 9.09 19.52 -6.77
C SER A 385 9.40 20.06 -8.17
N GLY A 386 9.30 19.22 -9.21
CA GLY A 386 9.64 19.62 -10.57
C GLY A 386 11.15 19.66 -10.83
N VAL A 387 11.91 18.80 -10.15
CA VAL A 387 13.38 18.72 -10.25
C VAL A 387 13.75 17.46 -11.03
N PRO A 388 14.43 17.55 -12.19
CA PRO A 388 14.91 16.38 -12.91
C PRO A 388 16.13 15.77 -12.22
N MET A 389 16.39 14.49 -12.47
CA MET A 389 17.34 13.69 -11.69
C MET A 389 18.52 13.18 -12.52
N ILE A 390 19.67 13.05 -11.86
CA ILE A 390 20.75 12.17 -12.28
C ILE A 390 20.69 10.95 -11.37
N CYS A 391 20.63 9.77 -11.96
CA CYS A 391 20.33 8.52 -11.28
C CYS A 391 21.61 7.69 -11.11
N TRP A 392 21.92 7.31 -9.87
CA TRP A 392 23.02 6.41 -9.53
C TRP A 392 22.53 5.32 -8.55
N PRO A 393 21.77 4.33 -9.04
CA PRO A 393 21.11 3.34 -8.18
C PRO A 393 22.11 2.34 -7.57
N SER A 394 21.96 2.06 -6.28
CA SER A 394 22.84 1.17 -5.53
C SER A 394 22.19 -0.18 -5.20
N PHE A 395 21.03 -0.20 -4.52
CA PHE A 395 20.41 -1.43 -4.03
C PHE A 395 18.88 -1.34 -3.89
N GLY A 396 18.23 -2.47 -3.59
CA GLY A 396 16.79 -2.52 -3.32
C GLY A 396 15.96 -2.17 -4.55
N ASP A 397 15.01 -1.25 -4.40
CA ASP A 397 14.13 -0.77 -5.47
C ASP A 397 14.77 0.29 -6.39
N GLN A 398 15.99 0.74 -6.07
CA GLN A 398 16.63 1.89 -6.73
C GLN A 398 16.84 1.68 -8.23
N GLN A 399 17.18 0.46 -8.66
CA GLN A 399 17.35 0.11 -10.07
C GLN A 399 16.03 0.26 -10.86
N ILE A 400 14.92 -0.23 -10.31
CA ILE A 400 13.60 -0.06 -10.94
C ILE A 400 13.24 1.42 -10.98
N ASN A 401 13.46 2.14 -9.88
CA ASN A 401 13.15 3.58 -9.82
C ASN A 401 13.98 4.36 -10.86
N CYS A 402 15.25 4.00 -11.06
CA CYS A 402 16.12 4.55 -12.10
C CYS A 402 15.55 4.26 -13.50
N TRP A 403 15.19 3.00 -13.77
CA TRP A 403 14.61 2.59 -15.05
C TRP A 403 13.31 3.36 -15.36
N TYR A 404 12.40 3.48 -14.40
CA TYR A 404 11.18 4.27 -14.54
C TYR A 404 11.49 5.76 -14.81
N SER A 405 12.41 6.34 -14.04
CA SER A 405 12.83 7.74 -14.20
C SER A 405 13.39 8.03 -15.59
N CYS A 406 14.21 7.11 -16.12
CA CYS A 406 14.87 7.29 -17.41
C CYS A 406 13.97 6.95 -18.60
N THR A 407 13.11 5.93 -18.48
CA THR A 407 12.39 5.36 -19.64
C THR A 407 10.89 5.68 -19.67
N GLN A 408 10.22 5.71 -18.52
CA GLN A 408 8.76 5.86 -18.44
C GLN A 408 8.36 7.31 -18.20
N TRP A 409 9.03 7.97 -17.25
CA TRP A 409 8.69 9.35 -16.86
C TRP A 409 9.47 10.41 -17.62
N GLY A 410 10.64 10.05 -18.17
CA GLY A 410 11.51 10.98 -18.89
C GLY A 410 12.06 12.10 -17.99
N THR A 411 12.32 11.78 -16.72
CA THR A 411 12.77 12.73 -15.68
C THR A 411 14.19 12.47 -15.19
N GLY A 412 14.87 11.44 -15.70
CA GLY A 412 16.18 10.99 -15.21
C GLY A 412 17.20 10.69 -16.31
N ILE A 413 18.49 10.82 -15.97
CA ILE A 413 19.64 10.26 -16.72
C ILE A 413 20.48 9.40 -15.78
N GLU A 414 20.77 8.17 -16.17
CA GLU A 414 21.59 7.23 -15.41
C GLU A 414 23.10 7.49 -15.55
N ILE A 415 23.83 7.30 -14.45
CA ILE A 415 25.30 7.19 -14.38
C ILE A 415 25.66 5.72 -14.09
N ASN A 416 26.71 5.22 -14.74
CA ASN A 416 27.21 3.88 -14.50
C ASN A 416 27.73 3.67 -13.06
N ASN A 417 27.61 2.45 -12.53
CA ASN A 417 28.19 2.08 -11.24
C ASN A 417 29.73 2.12 -11.22
N ASP A 418 30.39 1.89 -12.37
CA ASP A 418 31.81 2.22 -12.55
C ASP A 418 31.97 3.72 -12.82
N VAL A 419 31.78 4.50 -11.76
CA VAL A 419 31.74 5.97 -11.80
C VAL A 419 33.05 6.53 -12.36
N LYS A 420 32.96 7.33 -13.42
CA LYS A 420 34.07 8.12 -13.97
C LYS A 420 33.75 9.61 -13.91
N ARG A 421 34.72 10.44 -13.51
CA ARG A 421 34.56 11.90 -13.42
C ARG A 421 34.11 12.55 -14.72
N ASP A 422 34.58 12.05 -15.87
CA ASP A 422 34.21 12.60 -17.18
C ASP A 422 32.73 12.33 -17.51
N GLU A 423 32.23 11.17 -17.10
CA GLU A 423 30.81 10.84 -17.21
C GLU A 423 29.96 11.72 -16.30
N VAL A 424 30.37 11.86 -15.03
CA VAL A 424 29.71 12.72 -14.05
C VAL A 424 29.66 14.16 -14.55
N GLU A 425 30.79 14.71 -15.01
CA GLU A 425 30.87 16.06 -15.58
C GLU A 425 29.85 16.22 -16.72
N ARG A 426 29.90 15.31 -17.70
CA ARG A 426 29.06 15.35 -18.89
C ARG A 426 27.58 15.32 -18.52
N VAL A 427 27.17 14.41 -17.62
CA VAL A 427 25.76 14.26 -17.22
C VAL A 427 25.28 15.45 -16.39
N VAL A 428 26.11 15.99 -15.51
CA VAL A 428 25.79 17.21 -14.75
C VAL A 428 25.59 18.40 -15.68
N ARG A 429 26.47 18.59 -16.66
CA ARG A 429 26.34 19.66 -17.65
C ARG A 429 25.08 19.46 -18.52
N GLU A 430 24.83 18.24 -18.98
CA GLU A 430 23.65 17.93 -19.79
C GLU A 430 22.33 18.19 -19.03
N LEU A 431 22.27 17.81 -17.74
CA LEU A 431 21.09 18.05 -16.91
C LEU A 431 20.86 19.54 -16.67
N MET A 432 21.90 20.26 -16.25
CA MET A 432 21.76 21.63 -15.75
C MET A 432 21.63 22.67 -16.88
N VAL A 433 22.36 22.50 -17.97
CA VAL A 433 22.41 23.50 -19.06
C VAL A 433 22.13 22.92 -20.45
N GLY A 434 22.18 21.60 -20.60
CA GLY A 434 22.00 20.89 -21.87
C GLY A 434 20.56 20.84 -22.39
N GLY A 435 20.42 20.39 -23.63
CA GLY A 435 19.12 20.30 -24.32
C GLY A 435 18.22 19.22 -23.73
N LYS A 436 18.79 18.04 -23.42
CA LYS A 436 18.04 16.95 -22.76
C LYS A 436 17.62 17.35 -21.35
N GLY A 437 18.46 18.08 -20.63
CA GLY A 437 18.13 18.67 -19.32
C GLY A 437 16.86 19.52 -19.35
N LYS A 438 16.74 20.40 -20.35
CA LYS A 438 15.55 21.25 -20.55
C LYS A 438 14.30 20.45 -20.86
N GLU A 439 14.39 19.42 -21.70
CA GLU A 439 13.25 18.54 -21.98
C GLU A 439 12.81 17.76 -20.73
N MET A 440 13.75 17.17 -19.99
CA MET A 440 13.42 16.51 -18.73
C MET A 440 12.79 17.47 -17.73
N LYS A 441 13.29 18.70 -17.60
CA LYS A 441 12.68 19.72 -16.74
C LYS A 441 11.22 19.98 -17.11
N LYS A 442 10.91 20.06 -18.41
CA LYS A 442 9.53 20.21 -18.90
C LYS A 442 8.68 19.00 -18.48
N ARG A 443 9.18 17.78 -18.68
CA ARG A 443 8.49 16.55 -18.26
C ARG A 443 8.26 16.48 -16.75
N THR A 444 9.28 16.78 -15.94
CA THR A 444 9.12 16.79 -14.49
C THR A 444 8.12 17.86 -14.02
N MET A 445 8.02 19.00 -14.72
CA MET A 445 7.00 20.01 -14.43
C MET A 445 5.57 19.54 -14.77
N GLU A 446 5.40 18.73 -15.82
CA GLU A 446 4.12 18.06 -16.12
C GLU A 446 3.75 17.10 -14.97
N TRP A 447 4.69 16.26 -14.52
CA TRP A 447 4.45 15.36 -13.39
C TRP A 447 4.19 16.09 -12.07
N ARG A 448 4.91 17.19 -11.80
CA ARG A 448 4.65 18.08 -10.64
C ARG A 448 3.21 18.58 -10.63
N LYS A 449 2.67 18.95 -11.80
CA LYS A 449 1.29 19.40 -11.92
C LYS A 449 0.33 18.27 -11.53
N MET A 450 0.53 17.07 -12.06
CA MET A 450 -0.30 15.90 -11.75
C MET A 450 -0.22 15.49 -10.28
N ALA A 451 0.98 15.52 -9.69
CA ALA A 451 1.19 15.27 -8.27
C ALA A 451 0.42 16.24 -7.36
N LYS A 452 0.31 17.52 -7.77
CA LYS A 452 -0.54 18.50 -7.08
C LYS A 452 -2.02 18.19 -7.29
N GLU A 453 -2.44 17.92 -8.52
CA GLU A 453 -3.84 17.60 -8.84
C GLU A 453 -4.35 16.38 -8.03
N ALA A 454 -3.50 15.38 -7.79
CA ALA A 454 -3.79 14.22 -6.95
C ALA A 454 -4.11 14.54 -5.47
N ILE A 455 -3.79 15.75 -4.99
CA ILE A 455 -4.01 16.17 -3.58
C ILE A 455 -4.80 17.47 -3.40
N VAL A 456 -5.16 18.18 -4.48
CA VAL A 456 -5.69 19.57 -4.43
C VAL A 456 -7.10 19.67 -3.81
N SER A 457 -7.90 18.61 -3.84
CA SER A 457 -9.27 18.66 -3.33
C SER A 457 -9.68 17.38 -2.60
N SER A 458 -10.78 17.45 -1.86
CA SER A 458 -11.39 16.26 -1.22
C SER A 458 -11.85 15.20 -2.22
N SER A 459 -11.99 15.56 -3.50
CA SER A 459 -12.30 14.63 -4.60
C SER A 459 -11.07 14.08 -5.32
N ALA A 460 -9.87 14.57 -4.99
CA ALA A 460 -8.64 14.09 -5.60
C ALA A 460 -8.33 12.64 -5.19
N SER A 461 -7.65 11.90 -6.07
CA SER A 461 -7.46 10.44 -5.96
C SER A 461 -6.84 10.04 -4.62
N SER A 462 -5.73 10.66 -4.22
CA SER A 462 -5.01 10.30 -2.99
C SER A 462 -5.81 10.58 -1.72
N PHE A 463 -6.53 11.71 -1.65
CA PHE A 463 -7.40 12.01 -0.51
C PHE A 463 -8.61 11.06 -0.47
N SER A 464 -9.22 10.80 -1.63
CA SER A 464 -10.34 9.86 -1.74
C SER A 464 -9.94 8.45 -1.31
N ASN A 465 -8.74 8.00 -1.70
CA ASN A 465 -8.20 6.69 -1.33
C ASN A 465 -7.89 6.62 0.16
N LEU A 466 -7.34 7.68 0.77
CA LEU A 466 -7.19 7.77 2.23
C LEU A 466 -8.54 7.63 2.95
N GLU A 467 -9.59 8.34 2.51
CA GLU A 467 -10.93 8.25 3.10
C GLU A 467 -11.58 6.87 2.94
N LYS A 468 -11.43 6.23 1.76
CA LYS A 468 -11.91 4.86 1.52
C LYS A 468 -11.21 3.86 2.43
N MET A 469 -9.89 3.96 2.53
CA MET A 469 -9.08 3.14 3.41
C MET A 469 -9.55 3.30 4.86
N ILE A 470 -9.67 4.53 5.37
CA ILE A 470 -10.13 4.77 6.75
C ILE A 470 -11.50 4.14 7.01
N LYS A 471 -12.45 4.27 6.07
CA LYS A 471 -13.78 3.66 6.19
C LYS A 471 -13.72 2.12 6.25
N GLN A 472 -12.72 1.52 5.61
CA GLN A 472 -12.49 0.08 5.69
C GLN A 472 -11.82 -0.32 7.01
N LEU A 473 -10.90 0.50 7.54
CA LEU A 473 -10.14 0.20 8.75
C LEU A 473 -10.90 0.47 10.04
N VAL A 474 -11.82 1.43 10.05
CA VAL A 474 -12.70 1.67 11.18
C VAL A 474 -13.86 0.69 11.05
N PRO A 475 -13.93 -0.38 11.85
CA PRO A 475 -15.11 -1.22 11.83
C PRO A 475 -16.31 -0.34 12.13
N ILE A 476 -17.30 -0.33 11.24
CA ILE A 476 -18.63 0.15 11.58
C ILE A 476 -19.00 -0.66 12.81
N LYS A 477 -19.10 -0.02 13.99
CA LYS A 477 -19.83 -0.61 15.11
C LYS A 477 -21.17 -0.98 14.50
N ARG A 478 -21.37 -2.26 14.14
CA ARG A 478 -22.70 -2.79 13.91
C ARG A 478 -23.31 -2.67 15.29
N ALA A 479 -23.93 -1.53 15.58
CA ALA A 479 -24.92 -1.43 16.64
C ALA A 479 -25.75 -2.69 16.50
N ALA A 480 -25.87 -3.45 17.57
CA ALA A 480 -26.49 -4.77 17.61
C ALA A 480 -27.87 -4.73 16.94
N SER A 481 -27.88 -4.83 15.61
CA SER A 481 -29.05 -4.82 14.73
C SER A 481 -29.43 -6.25 14.39
N VAL A 482 -28.77 -7.22 15.03
CA VAL A 482 -29.30 -8.57 15.21
C VAL A 482 -30.73 -8.48 15.74
N GLY A 483 -31.10 -7.49 16.57
CA GLY A 483 -32.49 -7.27 16.97
C GLY A 483 -33.44 -6.84 15.84
N HIS A 484 -33.03 -5.97 14.92
CA HIS A 484 -33.91 -5.45 13.86
C HIS A 484 -34.12 -6.46 12.72
N GLN A 485 -33.08 -7.22 12.36
CA GLN A 485 -33.20 -8.31 11.38
C GLN A 485 -33.95 -9.52 11.95
N PHE A 486 -33.84 -9.81 13.26
CA PHE A 486 -34.66 -10.84 13.89
C PHE A 486 -36.14 -10.45 13.96
N VAL A 487 -36.44 -9.17 14.25
CA VAL A 487 -37.83 -8.67 14.27
C VAL A 487 -38.46 -8.72 12.87
N LEU A 488 -37.73 -8.35 11.81
CA LEU A 488 -38.20 -8.48 10.42
C LEU A 488 -38.36 -9.93 9.97
N LEU A 489 -37.48 -10.83 10.41
CA LEU A 489 -37.59 -12.27 10.14
C LEU A 489 -38.81 -12.87 10.88
N CYS A 490 -39.03 -12.51 12.14
CA CYS A 490 -40.20 -12.92 12.91
C CYS A 490 -41.51 -12.35 12.34
N PHE A 491 -41.52 -11.10 11.86
CA PHE A 491 -42.70 -10.51 11.20
C PHE A 491 -43.04 -11.24 9.90
N ASN A 492 -42.05 -11.57 9.07
CA ASN A 492 -42.27 -12.30 7.83
C ASN A 492 -42.71 -13.76 8.08
N ILE A 493 -42.18 -14.42 9.10
CA ILE A 493 -42.62 -15.75 9.52
C ILE A 493 -44.06 -15.72 10.05
N ALA A 494 -44.47 -14.67 10.78
CA ALA A 494 -45.84 -14.52 11.26
C ALA A 494 -46.84 -14.29 10.12
N VAL A 495 -46.48 -13.52 9.09
CA VAL A 495 -47.31 -13.29 7.89
C VAL A 495 -47.45 -14.55 7.03
N ILE A 496 -46.41 -15.39 6.96
CA ILE A 496 -46.44 -16.68 6.25
C ILE A 496 -47.21 -17.75 7.06
N ALA A 497 -47.17 -17.69 8.39
CA ALA A 497 -47.92 -18.61 9.25
C ALA A 497 -49.44 -18.44 9.16
N ASP A 498 -49.91 -17.26 8.76
CA ASP A 498 -51.35 -16.97 8.61
C ASP A 498 -51.94 -17.56 7.32
N SER A 499 -51.10 -17.94 6.35
CA SER A 499 -51.51 -18.34 5.00
C SER A 499 -51.38 -19.84 4.69
N SER A 500 -50.90 -20.69 5.61
CA SER A 500 -50.74 -22.13 5.36
C SER A 500 -50.79 -23.00 6.63
N ARG A 501 -51.52 -24.14 6.57
CA ARG A 501 -51.56 -25.14 7.64
C ARG A 501 -50.18 -25.79 7.88
N ALA A 502 -49.37 -25.95 6.84
CA ALA A 502 -48.01 -26.51 6.94
C ALA A 502 -47.03 -25.57 7.67
N ALA A 503 -47.20 -24.25 7.53
CA ALA A 503 -46.36 -23.26 8.24
C ALA A 503 -46.63 -23.28 9.75
N ARG A 504 -47.88 -23.51 10.18
CA ARG A 504 -48.25 -23.64 11.60
C ARG A 504 -47.65 -24.89 12.24
N ASP A 505 -47.61 -26.01 11.52
CA ASP A 505 -47.03 -27.26 12.05
C ASP A 505 -45.49 -27.21 12.10
N PHE A 506 -44.85 -26.52 11.15
CA PHE A 506 -43.40 -26.23 11.20
C PHE A 506 -43.01 -25.37 12.42
N ILE A 507 -43.78 -24.31 12.72
CA ILE A 507 -43.53 -23.45 13.90
C ILE A 507 -43.76 -24.21 15.21
N ARG A 508 -44.78 -25.08 15.28
CA ARG A 508 -44.99 -25.95 16.44
C ARG A 508 -43.82 -26.93 16.65
N ALA A 509 -43.27 -27.49 15.58
CA ALA A 509 -42.09 -28.35 15.65
C ALA A 509 -40.83 -27.57 16.10
N LEU A 510 -40.66 -26.33 15.63
CA LEU A 510 -39.53 -25.47 16.00
C LEU A 510 -39.54 -25.12 17.50
N LEU A 511 -40.71 -24.75 18.03
CA LEU A 511 -40.94 -24.40 19.44
C LEU A 511 -40.90 -25.61 20.39
N ALA A 512 -41.10 -26.83 19.87
CA ALA A 512 -40.98 -28.07 20.62
C ALA A 512 -39.53 -28.58 20.73
N SER A 513 -38.59 -28.04 19.94
CA SER A 513 -37.19 -28.46 19.97
C SER A 513 -36.46 -27.93 21.22
N ARG A 514 -35.75 -28.82 21.94
CA ARG A 514 -35.05 -28.49 23.20
C ARG A 514 -33.87 -27.53 23.02
N SER A 515 -33.39 -27.29 21.80
CA SER A 515 -32.20 -26.46 21.53
C SER A 515 -32.42 -24.96 21.74
N LEU A 516 -33.67 -24.47 21.69
CA LEU A 516 -33.99 -23.04 21.87
C LEU A 516 -34.20 -22.61 23.34
N ARG A 517 -34.38 -23.57 24.28
CA ARG A 517 -34.54 -23.23 25.71
C ARG A 517 -33.24 -22.81 26.39
N GLY A 518 -32.08 -23.15 25.82
CA GLY A 518 -30.77 -22.78 26.36
C GLY A 518 -30.33 -21.35 26.06
N ALA A 519 -30.97 -20.66 25.11
CA ALA A 519 -30.55 -19.33 24.65
C ALA A 519 -31.11 -18.15 25.47
N PHE A 520 -31.93 -18.41 26.51
CA PHE A 520 -32.66 -17.35 27.25
C PHE A 520 -32.22 -17.16 28.72
N LEU A 521 -31.23 -17.91 29.22
CA LEU A 521 -30.77 -17.79 30.61
C LEU A 521 -29.26 -17.56 30.65
N GLY A 522 -28.83 -16.35 30.31
CA GLY A 522 -27.44 -15.93 30.50
C GLY A 522 -27.18 -14.51 29.99
N GLY A 523 -27.38 -13.50 30.84
CA GLY A 523 -26.76 -12.18 30.68
C GLY A 523 -27.68 -10.96 30.74
N ASN A 524 -27.68 -10.29 31.90
CA ASN A 524 -27.98 -8.88 32.17
C ASN A 524 -29.34 -8.27 31.75
N LYS A 525 -30.23 -8.25 32.76
CA LYS A 525 -31.23 -7.25 33.16
C LYS A 525 -31.62 -6.17 32.13
N GLY A 526 -32.85 -6.30 31.65
CA GLY A 526 -33.65 -5.18 31.16
C GLY A 526 -34.30 -5.47 29.82
N ILE A 527 -35.43 -6.19 29.84
CA ILE A 527 -36.59 -6.15 28.93
C ILE A 527 -37.41 -7.42 29.22
N VAL A 528 -38.54 -7.26 29.93
CA VAL A 528 -39.56 -8.29 30.09
C VAL A 528 -40.58 -8.06 28.98
N VAL A 529 -40.63 -8.94 27.97
CA VAL A 529 -41.76 -8.99 27.03
C VAL A 529 -42.52 -10.28 27.33
N GLY A 530 -43.61 -10.15 28.08
CA GLY A 530 -44.57 -11.23 28.25
C GLY A 530 -45.39 -11.39 26.98
N VAL A 531 -45.33 -12.57 26.35
CA VAL A 531 -46.25 -12.93 25.25
C VAL A 531 -47.37 -13.76 25.85
N GLY A 532 -48.52 -13.12 26.12
CA GLY A 532 -49.77 -13.79 26.46
C GLY A 532 -50.53 -14.16 25.19
N LEU A 533 -50.84 -15.44 25.00
CA LEU A 533 -51.76 -15.94 23.99
C LEU A 533 -53.21 -15.63 24.42
N TRP A 534 -53.89 -14.72 23.71
CA TRP A 534 -55.35 -14.61 23.74
C TRP A 534 -55.91 -14.98 22.36
N SER A 535 -56.87 -15.90 22.36
CA SER A 535 -57.50 -16.47 21.16
C SER A 535 -58.81 -15.74 20.84
N LEU A 536 -58.88 -15.20 19.61
CA LEU A 536 -60.05 -15.05 18.72
C LEU A 536 -61.31 -14.30 19.22
N ALA A 537 -61.61 -13.17 18.56
CA ALA A 537 -62.94 -12.91 17.96
C ALA A 537 -62.91 -11.72 16.95
N ALA A 538 -63.25 -12.05 15.70
CA ALA A 538 -64.09 -11.29 14.75
C ALA A 538 -63.74 -9.86 14.26
N GLU A 539 -63.97 -9.70 12.95
CA GLU A 539 -64.19 -8.49 12.15
C GLU A 539 -62.99 -7.65 11.67
N ALA A 540 -62.58 -7.97 10.44
CA ALA A 540 -61.93 -7.03 9.55
C ALA A 540 -62.85 -5.83 9.25
N LYS A 541 -62.47 -4.64 9.75
CA LYS A 541 -62.87 -3.36 9.14
C LYS A 541 -61.61 -2.62 8.72
N VAL A 542 -61.30 -2.76 7.44
CA VAL A 542 -60.33 -1.93 6.73
C VAL A 542 -60.89 -0.51 6.71
N TRP A 543 -60.30 0.40 7.49
CA TRP A 543 -60.50 1.83 7.29
C TRP A 543 -59.47 2.32 6.27
N VAL A 544 -59.95 2.51 5.04
CA VAL A 544 -59.31 3.40 4.08
C VAL A 544 -59.60 4.84 4.53
N LEU A 545 -58.58 5.56 4.98
CA LEU A 545 -58.62 7.02 5.04
C LEU A 545 -57.56 7.55 4.09
N GLY A 546 -58.04 8.02 2.94
CA GLY A 546 -57.30 8.92 2.06
C GLY A 546 -57.98 10.29 2.03
N VAL A 547 -57.18 11.27 1.61
CA VAL A 547 -57.54 12.64 1.16
C VAL A 547 -57.69 13.64 2.35
N SER A 548 -57.13 14.87 2.39
CA SER A 548 -56.72 15.79 1.32
C SER A 548 -55.64 16.83 1.73
N GLU A 549 -54.96 17.32 0.71
CA GLU A 549 -54.12 18.52 0.51
C GLU A 549 -54.39 19.80 1.33
N LYS A 550 -53.33 20.61 1.60
CA LYS A 550 -53.11 21.94 0.96
C LYS A 550 -51.85 22.70 1.44
N LYS A 551 -51.27 23.44 0.47
CA LYS A 551 -50.17 24.46 0.45
C LYS A 551 -48.82 23.90 -0.07
N ALA A 552 -48.39 24.05 -1.34
CA ALA A 552 -48.40 25.18 -2.31
C ALA A 552 -47.57 26.38 -1.76
N TRP A 553 -46.51 26.93 -2.36
CA TRP A 553 -45.80 26.95 -3.67
C TRP A 553 -44.29 27.17 -3.36
N GLY A 554 -43.28 26.98 -4.21
CA GLY A 554 -43.13 26.73 -5.64
C GLY A 554 -41.64 26.87 -6.02
N GLY A 555 -41.22 26.29 -7.14
CA GLY A 555 -39.89 26.48 -7.72
C GLY A 555 -39.36 25.25 -8.45
N ASP A 556 -39.54 25.23 -9.76
CA ASP A 556 -39.03 24.23 -10.71
C ASP A 556 -37.50 24.03 -10.62
N TRP A 557 -37.02 22.82 -10.91
CA TRP A 557 -36.22 22.49 -12.10
C TRP A 557 -35.72 21.02 -12.03
N CYS A 558 -36.17 20.22 -13.00
CA CYS A 558 -35.51 19.07 -13.64
C CYS A 558 -34.45 18.28 -12.85
N SER A 559 -34.76 17.05 -12.41
CA SER A 559 -33.73 16.06 -12.04
C SER A 559 -34.05 14.66 -12.55
N ARG A 560 -32.98 14.03 -13.04
CA ARG A 560 -32.88 12.76 -13.74
C ARG A 560 -33.35 11.57 -12.91
N GLN A 561 -33.92 10.58 -13.60
CA GLN A 561 -34.36 9.27 -13.11
C GLN A 561 -33.27 8.55 -12.31
N TRP A 562 -33.66 8.14 -11.09
CA TRP A 562 -33.08 7.03 -10.36
C TRP A 562 -33.99 5.82 -10.52
N VAL A 563 -33.48 4.72 -11.09
CA VAL A 563 -34.17 3.42 -11.12
C VAL A 563 -33.62 2.57 -9.97
N LEU A 564 -34.46 2.35 -8.97
CA LEU A 564 -34.29 1.32 -7.95
C LEU A 564 -34.88 0.01 -8.49
N GLN A 565 -34.04 -1.00 -8.70
CA GLN A 565 -34.47 -2.37 -8.99
C GLN A 565 -35.12 -2.99 -7.74
N GLN A 566 -36.43 -3.24 -7.82
CA GLN A 566 -37.10 -4.23 -6.98
C GLN A 566 -37.01 -5.61 -7.64
N GLY A 567 -36.67 -6.62 -6.83
CA GLY A 567 -36.49 -8.00 -7.25
C GLY A 567 -37.81 -8.69 -7.61
N CYS A 568 -37.76 -9.50 -8.67
CA CYS A 568 -38.78 -10.49 -9.00
C CYS A 568 -38.25 -11.89 -8.64
N PHE A 569 -38.92 -12.59 -7.73
CA PHE A 569 -38.76 -14.04 -7.54
C PHE A 569 -39.85 -14.75 -8.35
N LEU A 570 -39.44 -15.55 -9.33
CA LEU A 570 -40.29 -16.47 -10.09
C LEU A 570 -40.44 -17.79 -9.32
N SER A 571 -41.69 -18.20 -9.08
CA SER A 571 -42.07 -19.50 -8.56
C SER A 571 -41.97 -20.57 -9.63
N VAL A 572 -41.36 -21.72 -9.33
CA VAL A 572 -41.48 -22.95 -10.15
C VAL A 572 -42.02 -24.07 -9.27
N TYR A 573 -43.23 -24.53 -9.59
CA TYR A 573 -43.80 -25.81 -9.13
C TYR A 573 -44.15 -26.61 -10.39
N SER A 574 -43.65 -27.84 -10.50
CA SER A 574 -44.34 -28.88 -11.29
C SER A 574 -44.11 -30.25 -10.68
N ALA A 575 -45.22 -30.99 -10.58
CA ALA A 575 -45.38 -32.30 -9.95
C ALA A 575 -44.72 -33.45 -10.72
N VAL A 576 -44.38 -34.53 -10.00
CA VAL A 576 -44.16 -35.86 -10.58
C VAL A 576 -44.85 -36.89 -9.67
N ASP A 577 -45.96 -37.43 -10.14
CA ASP A 577 -46.59 -38.68 -9.65
C ASP A 577 -46.33 -39.77 -10.69
N GLY A 578 -45.88 -40.96 -10.28
CA GLY A 578 -45.91 -42.15 -11.15
C GLY A 578 -44.93 -43.32 -10.90
N VAL A 579 -45.23 -44.16 -9.89
CA VAL A 579 -45.03 -45.64 -9.81
C VAL A 579 -43.57 -46.23 -9.69
N PRO A 580 -43.34 -47.50 -9.26
CA PRO A 580 -42.96 -47.83 -7.88
C PRO A 580 -41.68 -48.72 -7.74
N GLY A 581 -41.14 -48.78 -6.51
CA GLY A 581 -40.51 -50.00 -5.97
C GLY A 581 -38.98 -50.01 -5.88
N GLY A 582 -38.48 -50.44 -4.72
CA GLY A 582 -37.07 -50.79 -4.48
C GLY A 582 -36.41 -49.93 -3.41
N GLY A 583 -36.56 -50.32 -2.15
CA GLY A 583 -36.05 -49.57 -1.00
C GLY A 583 -34.53 -49.65 -0.83
N TYR A 584 -33.96 -48.57 -0.30
CA TYR A 584 -32.91 -48.55 0.74
C TYR A 584 -33.02 -47.18 1.44
N GLY A 585 -32.89 -47.17 2.76
CA GLY A 585 -33.13 -45.98 3.58
C GLY A 585 -31.94 -45.01 3.69
N VAL A 586 -32.23 -43.91 4.38
CA VAL A 586 -31.33 -42.96 5.08
C VAL A 586 -30.89 -41.70 4.30
N SER A 587 -31.40 -40.56 4.81
CA SER A 587 -30.87 -39.17 4.94
C SER A 587 -29.97 -38.55 3.84
N SER A 588 -29.98 -37.26 3.52
CA SER A 588 -30.56 -36.03 4.08
C SER A 588 -30.35 -34.90 3.06
N ALA A 589 -31.04 -33.79 3.29
CA ALA A 589 -31.21 -32.62 2.43
C ALA A 589 -29.95 -31.76 2.10
N GLU A 590 -28.75 -32.34 2.01
CA GLU A 590 -27.52 -31.59 1.69
C GLU A 590 -27.20 -31.53 0.18
N ALA A 591 -27.73 -32.45 -0.64
CA ALA A 591 -27.40 -32.50 -2.07
C ALA A 591 -28.14 -31.45 -2.96
N CYS A 592 -29.20 -30.81 -2.47
CA CYS A 592 -29.97 -29.82 -3.25
C CYS A 592 -29.45 -28.39 -3.13
N LEU A 593 -28.55 -28.11 -2.18
CA LEU A 593 -27.93 -26.79 -2.00
C LEU A 593 -26.63 -26.62 -2.80
N GLU A 594 -25.95 -27.71 -3.17
CA GLU A 594 -24.71 -27.64 -3.96
C GLU A 594 -24.95 -27.22 -5.42
N VAL A 595 -26.04 -27.67 -6.06
CA VAL A 595 -26.28 -27.38 -7.50
C VAL A 595 -26.69 -25.91 -7.75
N ALA A 596 -27.32 -25.25 -6.77
CA ALA A 596 -27.73 -23.86 -6.88
C ALA A 596 -26.57 -22.87 -6.66
N TRP A 597 -25.50 -23.28 -5.98
CA TRP A 597 -24.35 -22.42 -5.69
C TRP A 597 -23.27 -22.46 -6.79
N THR A 598 -23.14 -23.59 -7.51
CA THR A 598 -22.17 -23.72 -8.64
C THR A 598 -22.60 -22.95 -9.90
N ALA A 599 -23.89 -22.67 -10.08
CA ALA A 599 -24.41 -21.91 -11.22
C ALA A 599 -24.28 -20.38 -11.06
N ALA A 600 -24.16 -19.87 -9.83
CA ALA A 600 -23.99 -18.44 -9.55
C ALA A 600 -22.50 -18.01 -9.48
N SER A 601 -21.58 -18.96 -9.35
CA SER A 601 -20.14 -18.73 -9.18
C SER A 601 -19.31 -18.93 -10.47
N SER A 602 -19.91 -19.41 -11.55
CA SER A 602 -19.25 -19.51 -12.88
C SER A 602 -19.92 -18.54 -13.85
N GLY A 603 -19.36 -17.32 -13.97
CA GLY A 603 -19.86 -16.22 -14.81
C GLY A 603 -19.90 -16.53 -16.31
N TRP A 604 -20.88 -17.30 -16.73
CA TRP A 604 -21.22 -17.55 -18.13
C TRP A 604 -22.61 -16.98 -18.43
N LEU A 605 -22.66 -15.74 -18.89
CA LEU A 605 -23.68 -15.28 -19.83
C LEU A 605 -23.21 -14.00 -20.52
N LYS A 606 -22.58 -14.21 -21.68
CA LYS A 606 -22.33 -13.16 -22.68
C LYS A 606 -23.67 -12.52 -23.07
N CYS A 607 -23.75 -11.20 -22.93
CA CYS A 607 -24.69 -10.38 -23.69
C CYS A 607 -24.55 -10.69 -25.19
N ARG A 608 -25.54 -11.33 -25.79
CA ARG A 608 -25.79 -11.23 -27.23
C ARG A 608 -27.21 -10.74 -27.47
N ARG A 609 -27.29 -9.59 -28.15
CA ARG A 609 -28.47 -9.08 -28.84
C ARG A 609 -29.09 -10.20 -29.69
N VAL A 610 -30.35 -10.51 -29.43
CA VAL A 610 -31.19 -11.21 -30.42
C VAL A 610 -31.58 -10.16 -31.46
N VAL A 611 -30.88 -10.18 -32.59
CA VAL A 611 -31.39 -9.62 -33.84
C VAL A 611 -32.08 -10.77 -34.56
N SER A 612 -33.35 -10.55 -34.91
CA SER A 612 -34.12 -11.42 -35.78
C SER A 612 -33.40 -11.60 -37.12
N CYS A 613 -33.19 -12.84 -37.56
CA CYS A 613 -33.25 -13.11 -38.99
C CYS A 613 -33.66 -14.55 -39.26
N SER A 614 -34.67 -14.64 -40.10
CA SER A 614 -35.39 -15.80 -40.62
C SER A 614 -34.62 -16.54 -41.72
N ARG A 615 -34.90 -17.85 -41.81
CA ARG A 615 -34.81 -18.73 -43.00
C ARG A 615 -33.42 -19.06 -43.58
N GLY A 616 -33.14 -20.36 -43.64
CA GLY A 616 -32.83 -21.01 -44.93
C GLY A 616 -31.49 -21.74 -45.09
N VAL A 617 -31.61 -23.06 -45.32
CA VAL A 617 -30.88 -23.86 -46.34
C VAL A 617 -29.48 -24.41 -46.03
N LEU A 618 -29.45 -25.76 -46.00
CA LEU A 618 -28.45 -26.76 -46.45
C LEU A 618 -26.95 -26.44 -46.58
N GLY A 619 -26.13 -27.40 -46.13
CA GLY A 619 -24.80 -27.66 -46.69
C GLY A 619 -23.90 -28.55 -45.84
N GLN A 620 -23.90 -29.87 -46.09
CA GLN A 620 -22.82 -30.79 -45.71
C GLN A 620 -21.52 -30.42 -46.43
N VAL A 621 -20.34 -30.57 -45.80
CA VAL A 621 -19.14 -31.22 -46.38
C VAL A 621 -18.25 -31.76 -45.23
N THR A 622 -17.76 -32.97 -45.46
CA THR A 622 -16.96 -33.92 -44.67
C THR A 622 -15.43 -33.79 -44.84
N GLN A 623 -14.68 -34.33 -43.84
CA GLN A 623 -13.34 -35.00 -43.93
C GLN A 623 -12.12 -34.13 -44.34
N GLN A 624 -10.86 -34.32 -43.90
CA GLN A 624 -9.99 -35.50 -43.64
C GLN A 624 -8.71 -34.99 -42.90
N ARG A 625 -8.23 -35.60 -41.79
CA ARG A 625 -7.07 -36.55 -41.63
C ARG A 625 -5.71 -36.21 -42.30
N ARG A 626 -4.65 -36.15 -41.44
CA ARG A 626 -3.29 -36.80 -41.46
C ARG A 626 -2.26 -35.85 -40.80
N VAL A 627 -1.63 -36.15 -39.66
CA VAL A 627 -0.53 -37.11 -39.37
C VAL A 627 0.72 -36.89 -40.23
N GLY A 628 1.84 -36.53 -39.58
CA GLY A 628 3.19 -36.55 -40.16
C GLY A 628 4.25 -35.88 -39.29
N SER A 629 4.93 -36.67 -38.47
CA SER A 629 6.19 -36.37 -37.77
C SER A 629 7.40 -36.34 -38.71
N CYS A 630 8.37 -35.44 -38.52
CA CYS A 630 9.81 -35.76 -38.42
C CYS A 630 10.73 -34.53 -38.29
N SER A 631 11.55 -34.57 -37.24
CA SER A 631 12.97 -34.20 -37.04
C SER A 631 13.72 -33.17 -37.92
N CYS A 632 14.43 -32.30 -37.16
CA CYS A 632 15.87 -31.95 -37.26
C CYS A 632 16.39 -30.84 -38.21
N ARG A 633 16.99 -29.84 -37.54
CA ARG A 633 18.25 -29.10 -37.80
C ARG A 633 18.38 -28.22 -39.05
N GLY A 634 18.44 -26.91 -38.80
CA GLY A 634 19.68 -26.13 -38.90
C GLY A 634 19.91 -25.29 -40.18
N VAL A 635 20.38 -24.06 -39.95
CA VAL A 635 20.96 -23.07 -40.91
C VAL A 635 19.87 -22.31 -41.69
N VAL A 636 19.71 -20.98 -41.64
CA VAL A 636 20.59 -19.82 -41.39
C VAL A 636 19.97 -18.89 -40.35
#